data_AF-J3MIM3-F1
#
_entry.id   AF-J3MIM3-F1
#
_cell.length_a   1.000
_cell.length_b   1.000
_cell.length_c   1.000
_cell.angle_alpha   90.00
_cell.angle_beta   90.00
_cell.angle_gamma   90.00
#
_symmetry.space_group_name_H-M   'P 1'
#
loop_
_entity.id
_entity.type
_entity.pdbx_description
1 polymer ?
#
loop_
_entity_poly.entity_id
_entity_poly.type
_entity_poly.pdbx_seq_one_letter_code
_entity_poly.pdbx_strand_id
1 'polypeptide(L)'
;MCIAEVTNTPWGERVMFTFQPGSDLVAKPLHVSPFMDMLGNWSIRAESPGDALYVVISVQHPTLGNYFTAALHAKLVEKTSSSLRLAAFFWLMPHKVAVGIYWEAVRLWLKSVKFLDHPRYLNMAYRDEAQKRDLEIRSSCSFLQKQKLNDQRSGSAADEISVHHDHSGEGGVTKRRCVWRDAQWPWS
;
A
#
# COMPACT_ATOMS: atom_id res chain seq x y z
N MET A 1 -11.81 -0.22 -6.68
CA MET A 1 -11.36 -0.02 -5.28
C MET A 1 -10.94 -1.36 -4.70
N CYS A 2 -9.78 -1.40 -4.05
CA CYS A 2 -9.18 -2.58 -3.43
C CYS A 2 -8.96 -2.35 -1.94
N ILE A 3 -8.79 -3.45 -1.20
CA ILE A 3 -8.47 -3.45 0.22
C ILE A 3 -7.16 -4.21 0.39
N ALA A 4 -6.21 -3.63 1.12
CA ALA A 4 -4.98 -4.29 1.55
C ALA A 4 -4.97 -4.43 3.06
N GLU A 5 -4.51 -5.57 3.55
CA GLU A 5 -4.13 -5.78 4.94
C GLU A 5 -2.66 -6.18 4.98
N VAL A 6 -1.87 -5.49 5.79
CA VAL A 6 -0.43 -5.72 5.91
C VAL A 6 -0.11 -5.96 7.37
N THR A 7 0.59 -7.07 7.65
CA THR A 7 1.10 -7.39 8.98
C THR A 7 2.61 -7.14 9.03
N ASN A 8 3.06 -6.32 9.97
CA ASN A 8 4.47 -6.08 10.24
C ASN A 8 5.03 -7.18 11.16
N THR A 9 5.95 -7.98 10.63
CA THR A 9 6.63 -9.03 11.38
C THR A 9 8.07 -8.60 11.66
N PRO A 10 8.59 -8.75 12.90
CA PRO A 10 8.01 -9.44 14.05
C PRO A 10 7.19 -8.54 15.02
N TRP A 11 6.99 -7.25 14.73
CA TRP A 11 6.42 -6.30 15.70
C TRP A 11 4.91 -6.44 15.96
N GLY A 12 4.20 -7.24 15.16
CA GLY A 12 2.79 -7.53 15.36
C GLY A 12 1.87 -6.35 15.08
N GLU A 13 2.31 -5.35 14.32
CA GLU A 13 1.41 -4.30 13.84
C GLU A 13 0.63 -4.81 12.63
N ARG A 14 -0.63 -4.42 12.51
CA ARG A 14 -1.47 -4.74 11.36
C ARG A 14 -2.18 -3.49 10.88
N VAL A 15 -2.09 -3.21 9.59
CA VAL A 15 -2.74 -2.04 8.97
C VAL A 15 -3.62 -2.51 7.84
N MET A 16 -4.89 -2.14 7.90
CA MET A 16 -5.86 -2.35 6.84
C MET A 16 -6.20 -1.02 6.20
N PHE A 17 -6.09 -0.93 4.88
CA PHE A 17 -6.47 0.28 4.16
C PHE A 17 -7.12 0.02 2.80
N THR A 18 -7.91 0.98 2.34
CA THR A 18 -8.54 0.96 1.03
C THR A 18 -7.87 1.91 0.05
N PHE A 19 -7.72 1.48 -1.21
CA PHE A 19 -7.01 2.23 -2.24
C PHE A 19 -7.56 1.93 -3.64
N GLN A 20 -7.33 2.85 -4.58
CA GLN A 20 -7.56 2.65 -6.01
C GLN A 20 -6.24 2.29 -6.70
N PRO A 21 -6.11 1.06 -7.26
CA PRO A 21 -4.87 0.62 -7.90
C PRO A 21 -4.40 1.56 -9.02
N GLY A 22 -3.10 1.84 -9.06
CA GLY A 22 -2.47 2.67 -10.11
C GLY A 22 -2.74 4.17 -10.03
N SER A 23 -3.67 4.62 -9.18
CA SER A 23 -4.00 6.03 -9.00
C SER A 23 -3.57 6.54 -7.62
N ASP A 24 -3.84 5.76 -6.58
CA ASP A 24 -3.67 6.21 -5.22
C ASP A 24 -2.24 6.08 -4.71
N LEU A 25 -1.83 7.08 -3.93
CA LEU A 25 -0.72 6.99 -2.99
C LEU A 25 -1.26 6.78 -1.58
N VAL A 26 -0.56 5.94 -0.83
CA VAL A 26 -0.81 5.66 0.59
C VAL A 26 0.48 5.95 1.35
N ALA A 27 0.43 6.72 2.44
CA ALA A 27 1.65 6.95 3.24
C ALA A 27 2.13 5.60 3.78
N LYS A 28 3.41 5.25 3.62
CA LYS A 28 3.96 3.98 4.13
C LYS A 28 3.69 3.91 5.65
N PRO A 29 2.78 3.04 6.09
CA PRO A 29 2.33 3.07 7.47
C PRO A 29 3.23 2.23 8.37
N LEU A 30 3.95 1.25 7.83
CA LEU A 30 4.69 0.26 8.62
C LEU A 30 6.20 0.33 8.38
N HIS A 31 6.99 0.13 9.43
CA HIS A 31 8.43 -0.07 9.33
C HIS A 31 8.74 -1.54 9.01
N VAL A 32 8.56 -1.90 7.73
CA VAL A 32 8.64 -3.30 7.24
C VAL A 32 10.05 -3.80 6.90
N SER A 33 11.07 -2.94 6.99
CA SER A 33 12.47 -3.30 6.71
C SER A 33 13.39 -2.43 7.54
N PRO A 34 14.44 -3.00 8.18
CA PRO A 34 15.40 -2.24 8.94
C PRO A 34 16.32 -1.36 8.09
N PHE A 35 16.21 -1.39 6.76
CA PHE A 35 16.97 -0.54 5.85
C PHE A 35 16.12 0.54 5.19
N MET A 36 14.85 0.71 5.62
CA MET A 36 13.89 1.60 4.99
C MET A 36 13.03 2.35 6.01
N ASP A 37 13.17 3.67 6.06
CA ASP A 37 12.32 4.52 6.89
C ASP A 37 10.84 4.50 6.47
N MET A 38 9.98 5.16 7.24
CA MET A 38 8.54 5.24 6.97
C MET A 38 8.13 6.45 6.13
N LEU A 39 9.04 7.32 5.71
CA LEU A 39 8.71 8.60 5.09
C LEU A 39 8.14 8.46 3.67
N GLY A 40 8.44 7.35 3.00
CA GLY A 40 7.96 7.09 1.65
C GLY A 40 6.44 6.87 1.52
N ASN A 41 5.96 6.91 0.29
CA ASN A 41 4.57 6.64 -0.09
C ASN A 41 4.51 5.35 -0.91
N TRP A 42 3.52 4.50 -0.65
CA TRP A 42 3.24 3.33 -1.45
C TRP A 42 2.37 3.68 -2.64
N SER A 43 2.86 3.35 -3.84
CA SER A 43 2.07 3.25 -5.05
C SER A 43 1.84 1.78 -5.35
N ILE A 44 0.57 1.38 -5.31
CA ILE A 44 0.15 -0.01 -5.48
C ILE A 44 -0.57 -0.14 -6.81
N ARG A 45 -0.06 -1.01 -7.68
CA ARG A 45 -0.73 -1.47 -8.89
C ARG A 45 -1.16 -2.91 -8.69
N ALA A 46 -2.40 -3.19 -9.02
CA ALA A 46 -2.99 -4.51 -8.94
C ALA A 46 -3.97 -4.66 -10.10
N GLU A 47 -3.96 -5.82 -10.73
CA GLU A 47 -4.92 -6.19 -11.77
C GLU A 47 -6.10 -6.93 -11.17
N SER A 48 -7.24 -6.90 -11.86
CA SER A 48 -8.39 -7.72 -11.48
C SER A 48 -7.98 -9.20 -11.53
N PRO A 49 -8.26 -9.98 -10.47
CA PRO A 49 -7.86 -11.38 -10.43
C PRO A 49 -8.57 -12.18 -11.54
N GLY A 50 -7.81 -12.99 -12.26
CA GLY A 50 -8.28 -13.97 -13.24
C GLY A 50 -7.44 -15.25 -13.15
N ASP A 51 -7.01 -15.77 -14.31
CA ASP A 51 -6.08 -16.91 -14.37
C ASP A 51 -4.68 -16.59 -13.83
N ALA A 52 -4.37 -15.29 -13.74
CA ALA A 52 -3.19 -14.76 -13.09
C ALA A 52 -3.55 -13.59 -12.18
N LEU A 53 -2.66 -13.31 -11.22
CA LEU A 53 -2.70 -12.17 -10.34
C LEU A 53 -1.35 -11.46 -10.41
N TYR A 54 -1.38 -10.18 -10.75
CA TYR A 54 -0.21 -9.33 -10.74
C TYR A 54 -0.39 -8.16 -9.77
N VAL A 55 0.55 -8.02 -8.84
CA VAL A 55 0.56 -6.95 -7.83
C VAL A 55 1.95 -6.36 -7.76
N VAL A 56 2.06 -5.04 -7.84
CA VAL A 56 3.32 -4.29 -7.72
C VAL A 56 3.15 -3.21 -6.67
N ILE A 57 4.08 -3.17 -5.73
CA ILE A 57 4.18 -2.13 -4.70
C ILE A 57 5.51 -1.42 -4.92
N SER A 58 5.46 -0.11 -5.09
CA SER A 58 6.65 0.74 -5.19
C SER A 58 6.64 1.81 -4.12
N VAL A 59 7.83 2.16 -3.63
CA VAL A 59 8.01 3.21 -2.61
C VAL A 59 8.51 4.47 -3.29
N GLN A 60 7.74 5.55 -3.16
CA GLN A 60 8.12 6.89 -3.60
C GLN A 60 8.64 7.67 -2.40
N HIS A 61 9.94 7.93 -2.34
CA HIS A 61 10.56 8.67 -1.25
C HIS A 61 10.77 10.14 -1.62
N PRO A 62 10.48 11.10 -0.71
CA PRO A 62 10.67 12.52 -1.00
C PRO A 62 12.12 12.89 -1.36
N THR A 63 13.12 12.20 -0.79
CA THR A 63 14.54 12.51 -1.03
C THR A 63 15.29 11.46 -1.85
N LEU A 64 14.85 10.21 -1.84
CA LEU A 64 15.57 9.08 -2.46
C LEU A 64 14.90 8.62 -3.76
N GLY A 65 13.75 9.20 -4.13
CA GLY A 65 12.97 8.77 -5.27
C GLY A 65 12.44 7.33 -5.11
N ASN A 66 12.29 6.64 -6.25
CA ASN A 66 11.75 5.29 -6.32
C ASN A 66 12.85 4.25 -6.11
N TYR A 67 13.22 3.99 -4.86
CA TYR A 67 14.35 3.13 -4.52
C TYR A 67 13.97 1.65 -4.26
N PHE A 68 12.69 1.35 -4.10
CA PHE A 68 12.22 -0.02 -3.82
C PHE A 68 10.95 -0.36 -4.59
N THR A 69 10.94 -1.55 -5.19
CA THR A 69 9.78 -2.14 -5.85
C THR A 69 9.70 -3.63 -5.52
N ALA A 70 8.52 -4.09 -5.11
CA ALA A 70 8.20 -5.50 -4.94
C ALA A 70 7.09 -5.87 -5.93
N ALA A 71 7.25 -6.98 -6.63
CA ALA A 71 6.26 -7.50 -7.57
C ALA A 71 5.92 -8.95 -7.23
N LEU A 72 4.64 -9.26 -7.24
CA LEU A 72 4.09 -10.61 -7.12
C LEU A 72 3.38 -10.94 -8.43
N HIS A 73 3.79 -12.04 -9.05
CA HIS A 73 3.08 -12.65 -10.15
C HIS A 73 2.69 -14.06 -9.73
N ALA A 74 1.39 -14.31 -9.64
CA ALA A 74 0.83 -15.59 -9.25
C ALA A 74 -0.07 -16.12 -10.38
N LYS A 75 -0.08 -17.43 -10.57
CA LYS A 75 -0.97 -18.12 -11.50
C LYS A 75 -1.98 -18.92 -10.71
N LEU A 76 -3.24 -18.88 -11.12
CA LEU A 76 -4.28 -19.73 -10.55
C LEU A 76 -3.98 -21.18 -10.88
N VAL A 77 -4.04 -22.05 -9.87
CA VAL A 77 -3.91 -23.50 -10.03
C VAL A 77 -5.25 -24.12 -9.66
N GLU A 78 -5.89 -24.79 -10.62
CA GLU A 78 -7.15 -25.48 -10.40
C GLU A 78 -6.99 -26.62 -9.38
N LYS A 79 -8.07 -26.94 -8.66
CA LYS A 79 -8.11 -28.07 -7.73
C LYS A 79 -8.04 -29.40 -8.51
N THR A 80 -6.85 -29.82 -8.92
CA THR A 80 -6.60 -31.19 -9.40
C THR A 80 -6.56 -32.17 -8.22
N SER A 81 -6.88 -33.45 -8.50
CA SER A 81 -6.88 -34.58 -7.56
C SER A 81 -5.56 -34.84 -6.82
N SER A 82 -4.46 -34.18 -7.19
CA SER A 82 -3.15 -34.20 -6.55
C SER A 82 -2.97 -33.10 -5.46
N SER A 83 -4.07 -32.59 -4.92
CA SER A 83 -4.12 -31.48 -3.94
C SER A 83 -3.26 -31.68 -2.69
N LEU A 84 -3.10 -32.92 -2.22
CA LEU A 84 -2.32 -33.23 -1.00
C LEU A 84 -0.82 -33.03 -1.19
N ARG A 85 -0.26 -33.38 -2.36
CA ARG A 85 1.17 -33.14 -2.67
C ARG A 85 1.44 -31.66 -2.86
N LEU A 86 0.50 -30.96 -3.49
CA LEU A 86 0.58 -29.53 -3.72
C LEU A 86 0.50 -28.75 -2.39
N ALA A 87 -0.41 -29.13 -1.50
CA ALA A 87 -0.53 -28.55 -0.16
C ALA A 87 0.73 -28.77 0.70
N ALA A 88 1.31 -29.97 0.68
CA ALA A 88 2.56 -30.26 1.38
C ALA A 88 3.73 -29.42 0.85
N PHE A 89 3.80 -29.19 -0.47
CA PHE A 89 4.82 -28.33 -1.07
C PHE A 89 4.65 -26.85 -0.69
N PHE A 90 3.41 -26.35 -0.66
CA PHE A 90 3.14 -24.96 -0.31
C PHE A 90 3.43 -24.62 1.14
N TRP A 91 3.37 -25.58 2.08
CA TRP A 91 3.71 -25.33 3.48
C TRP A 91 5.17 -24.87 3.69
N LEU A 92 6.11 -25.37 2.88
CA LEU A 92 7.53 -25.00 2.97
C LEU A 92 7.86 -23.65 2.30
N MET A 93 6.96 -23.16 1.44
CA MET A 93 7.21 -21.97 0.62
C MET A 93 7.41 -20.69 1.45
N PRO A 94 6.59 -20.38 2.48
CA PRO A 94 6.81 -19.21 3.33
C PRO A 94 8.15 -19.25 4.07
N HIS A 95 8.58 -20.43 4.53
CA HIS A 95 9.88 -20.59 5.19
C HIS A 95 11.04 -20.28 4.25
N LYS A 96 10.98 -20.76 2.99
CA LYS A 96 11.99 -20.45 1.98
C LYS A 96 12.07 -18.95 1.70
N VAL A 97 10.92 -18.29 1.58
CA VAL A 97 10.85 -16.84 1.36
C VAL A 97 11.44 -16.09 2.56
N ALA A 98 11.09 -16.47 3.78
CA ALA A 98 11.63 -15.87 5.00
C ALA A 98 13.16 -15.98 5.05
N VAL A 99 13.72 -17.17 4.84
CA VAL A 99 15.18 -17.38 4.80
C VAL A 99 15.83 -16.52 3.72
N GLY A 100 15.24 -16.42 2.54
CA GLY A 100 15.73 -15.55 1.46
C GLY A 100 15.77 -14.07 1.85
N ILE A 101 14.71 -13.57 2.50
CA ILE A 101 14.65 -12.17 2.97
C ILE A 101 15.74 -11.91 4.01
N TYR A 102 15.92 -12.81 4.99
CA TYR A 102 16.97 -12.65 6.00
C TYR A 102 18.38 -12.76 5.41
N TRP A 103 18.58 -13.61 4.41
CA TRP A 103 19.86 -13.71 3.71
C TRP A 103 20.22 -12.41 2.99
N GLU A 104 19.28 -11.81 2.26
CA GLU A 104 19.50 -10.50 1.63
C GLU A 104 19.73 -9.40 2.67
N ALA A 105 19.03 -9.44 3.81
CA ALA A 105 19.27 -8.49 4.91
C ALA A 105 20.70 -8.58 5.45
N VAL A 106 21.24 -9.79 5.63
CA VAL A 106 22.64 -9.99 6.03
C VAL A 106 23.60 -9.46 4.97
N ARG A 107 23.33 -9.70 3.68
CA ARG A 107 24.16 -9.16 2.58
C ARG A 107 24.17 -7.63 2.55
N LEU A 108 23.03 -6.98 2.82
CA LEU A 108 22.95 -5.51 2.91
C LEU A 108 23.72 -4.98 4.13
N TRP A 109 23.64 -5.69 5.26
CA TRP A 109 24.40 -5.34 6.46
C TRP A 109 25.92 -5.45 6.23
N LEU A 110 26.38 -6.51 5.55
CA LEU A 110 27.78 -6.65 5.16
C LEU A 110 28.25 -5.56 4.17
N LYS A 111 27.32 -4.95 3.43
CA LYS A 111 27.59 -3.78 2.58
C LYS A 111 27.49 -2.44 3.33
N SER A 112 27.40 -2.48 4.66
CA SER A 112 27.30 -1.29 5.53
C SER A 112 26.09 -0.39 5.23
N VAL A 113 25.00 -0.97 4.73
CA VAL A 113 23.74 -0.22 4.59
C VAL A 113 23.23 0.15 5.98
N LYS A 114 22.83 1.41 6.16
CA LYS A 114 22.38 1.94 7.45
C LYS A 114 21.19 1.15 7.98
N PHE A 115 21.35 0.63 9.20
CA PHE A 115 20.28 0.02 9.97
C PHE A 115 19.46 1.12 10.66
N LEU A 116 18.13 0.99 10.58
CA LEU A 116 17.15 1.88 11.19
C LEU A 116 16.35 1.06 12.20
N ASP A 117 16.37 1.49 13.46
CA ASP A 117 15.59 0.85 14.50
C ASP A 117 14.10 1.08 14.30
N HIS A 118 13.30 0.12 14.77
CA HIS A 118 11.86 0.25 14.71
C HIS A 118 11.40 1.48 15.50
N PRO A 119 10.55 2.36 14.92
CA PRO A 119 10.19 3.64 15.53
C PRO A 119 9.50 3.50 16.88
N ARG A 120 8.87 2.36 17.18
CA ARG A 120 8.30 2.04 18.51
C ARG A 120 9.28 2.29 19.67
N TYR A 121 10.59 2.15 19.46
CA TYR A 121 11.59 2.38 20.51
C TYR A 121 12.05 3.83 20.66
N LEU A 122 11.78 4.67 19.66
CA LEU A 122 12.25 6.06 19.60
C LEU A 122 11.11 7.08 19.74
N ASN A 123 9.93 6.74 19.23
CA ASN A 123 8.75 7.59 19.20
C ASN A 123 7.50 6.73 19.42
N MET A 124 6.75 6.98 20.49
CA MET A 124 5.49 6.27 20.77
C MET A 124 4.34 6.73 19.86
N ALA A 125 4.42 7.95 19.31
CA ALA A 125 3.40 8.56 18.46
C ALA A 125 3.56 8.23 16.95
N TYR A 126 4.48 7.34 16.57
CA TYR A 126 4.76 7.01 15.17
C TYR A 126 3.52 6.53 14.38
N ARG A 127 2.57 5.85 15.04
CA ARG A 127 1.30 5.43 14.42
C ARG A 127 0.43 6.62 14.05
N ASP A 128 0.33 7.60 14.94
CA ASP A 128 -0.48 8.80 14.75
C ASP A 128 0.14 9.70 13.67
N GLU A 129 1.46 9.83 13.66
CA GLU A 129 2.20 10.52 12.59
C GLU A 129 1.98 9.86 11.22
N ALA A 130 1.99 8.53 11.16
CA ALA A 130 1.69 7.81 9.92
C ALA A 130 0.25 8.04 9.45
N GLN A 131 -0.73 8.04 10.36
CA GLN A 131 -2.13 8.35 10.03
C GLN A 131 -2.32 9.79 9.56
N LYS A 132 -1.64 10.75 10.21
CA LYS A 132 -1.66 12.16 9.83
C LYS A 132 -1.11 12.36 8.42
N ARG A 133 0.05 11.77 8.10
CA ARG A 133 0.62 11.82 6.73
C ARG A 133 -0.32 11.22 5.69
N ASP A 134 -0.95 10.10 6.01
CA ASP A 134 -1.93 9.48 5.12
C ASP A 134 -3.16 10.39 4.89
N LEU A 135 -3.59 11.13 5.93
CA LEU A 135 -4.66 12.13 5.80
C LEU A 135 -4.24 13.33 4.94
N GLU A 136 -3.00 13.81 5.09
CA GLU A 136 -2.44 14.90 4.29
C GLU A 136 -2.32 14.53 2.81
N ILE A 137 -1.84 13.32 2.49
CA ILE A 137 -1.78 12.83 1.10
C ILE A 137 -3.19 12.72 0.51
N ARG A 138 -4.16 12.27 1.30
CA ARG A 138 -5.57 12.20 0.87
C ARG A 138 -6.14 13.58 0.57
N SER A 139 -5.90 14.57 1.43
CA SER A 139 -6.41 15.92 1.23
C SER A 139 -5.74 16.58 0.02
N SER A 140 -4.43 16.46 -0.14
CA SER A 140 -3.68 17.05 -1.26
C SER A 140 -4.07 16.42 -2.61
N CYS A 141 -4.21 15.10 -2.70
CA CYS A 141 -4.66 14.43 -3.92
C CYS A 141 -6.10 14.85 -4.30
N SER A 142 -7.00 14.97 -3.31
CA SER A 142 -8.37 15.42 -3.57
C SER A 142 -8.44 16.87 -4.04
N PHE A 143 -7.57 17.74 -3.51
CA PHE A 143 -7.47 19.13 -3.94
C PHE A 143 -6.97 19.22 -5.39
N LEU A 144 -5.90 18.50 -5.73
CA LEU A 144 -5.38 18.45 -7.11
C LEU A 144 -6.40 17.88 -8.08
N GLN A 145 -7.19 16.88 -7.68
CA GLN A 145 -8.23 16.31 -8.52
C GLN A 145 -9.41 17.27 -8.71
N LYS A 146 -9.81 18.03 -7.67
CA LYS A 146 -10.80 19.10 -7.80
C LYS A 146 -10.32 20.21 -8.72
N GLN A 147 -9.05 20.62 -8.60
CA GLN A 147 -8.46 21.65 -9.47
C GLN A 147 -8.44 21.17 -10.93
N LYS A 148 -8.01 19.92 -11.19
CA LYS A 148 -8.03 19.33 -12.53
C LYS A 148 -9.44 19.24 -13.12
N LEU A 149 -10.45 18.92 -12.30
CA LEU A 149 -11.85 18.90 -12.73
C LEU A 149 -12.37 20.32 -13.04
N ASN A 150 -11.94 21.32 -12.26
CA ASN A 150 -12.33 22.71 -12.46
C ASN A 150 -11.68 23.30 -13.72
N ASP A 151 -10.39 23.04 -13.93
CA ASP A 151 -9.66 23.46 -15.14
C ASP A 151 -10.21 22.80 -16.42
N GLN A 152 -10.69 21.55 -16.34
CA GLN A 152 -11.40 20.89 -17.44
C GLN A 152 -12.78 21.49 -17.73
N ARG A 153 -13.50 21.99 -16.72
CA ARG A 153 -14.76 22.72 -16.91
C ARG A 153 -14.54 24.12 -17.50
N SER A 154 -13.44 24.77 -17.17
CA SER A 154 -13.08 26.08 -17.72
C SER A 154 -12.62 26.03 -19.18
N GLY A 155 -12.23 24.86 -19.70
CA GLY A 155 -11.81 24.66 -21.09
C GLY A 155 -12.93 24.39 -22.10
N SER A 156 -14.20 24.36 -21.69
CA SER A 156 -15.34 24.02 -22.57
C SER A 156 -16.54 24.94 -22.34
N ALA A 157 -16.33 26.26 -22.31
CA ALA A 157 -17.41 27.24 -22.29
C ALA A 157 -17.35 28.12 -23.55
N ALA A 158 -17.91 27.60 -24.65
CA ALA A 158 -18.63 28.41 -25.62
C ALA A 158 -19.96 27.73 -25.90
N ASP A 159 -21.01 28.51 -25.69
CA ASP A 159 -22.43 28.35 -26.04
C ASP A 159 -23.43 27.63 -25.12
N GLU A 160 -24.47 28.45 -24.87
CA GLU A 160 -25.87 28.22 -24.54
C GLU A 160 -26.36 28.10 -23.09
N ILE A 161 -27.28 29.03 -22.80
CA ILE A 161 -28.08 29.24 -21.59
C ILE A 161 -29.36 28.41 -21.72
N SER A 162 -29.66 27.55 -20.74
CA SER A 162 -31.06 27.24 -20.34
C SER A 162 -31.16 26.55 -18.98
N VAL A 163 -31.65 27.32 -17.99
CA VAL A 163 -32.73 27.05 -17.03
C VAL A 163 -33.00 25.62 -16.47
N HIS A 164 -33.10 25.59 -15.13
CA HIS A 164 -33.85 24.72 -14.20
C HIS A 164 -33.24 23.44 -13.58
N HIS A 165 -33.33 23.46 -12.24
CA HIS A 165 -33.50 22.40 -11.24
C HIS A 165 -32.40 21.37 -10.92
N ASP A 166 -32.01 21.47 -9.65
CA ASP A 166 -32.01 20.41 -8.64
C ASP A 166 -30.73 19.66 -8.26
N HIS A 167 -30.73 19.38 -6.97
CA HIS A 167 -29.86 18.52 -6.18
C HIS A 167 -28.43 18.97 -5.90
N SER A 168 -28.32 19.63 -4.76
CA SER A 168 -27.22 19.54 -3.80
C SER A 168 -26.83 18.08 -3.53
N GLY A 169 -26.12 17.46 -4.46
CA GLY A 169 -25.39 16.23 -4.23
C GLY A 169 -24.05 16.56 -3.60
N GLU A 170 -23.97 16.52 -2.27
CA GLU A 170 -22.70 16.36 -1.56
C GLU A 170 -21.98 15.14 -2.16
N GLY A 171 -21.03 15.40 -3.05
CA GLY A 171 -20.12 14.40 -3.58
C GLY A 171 -19.26 13.89 -2.44
N GLY A 172 -19.80 12.90 -1.72
CA GLY A 172 -19.14 12.24 -0.60
C GLY A 172 -17.77 11.78 -1.03
N VAL A 173 -16.75 12.42 -0.48
CA VAL A 173 -15.38 11.92 -0.46
C VAL A 173 -15.48 10.47 -0.04
N THR A 174 -15.22 9.53 -0.95
CA THR A 174 -15.08 8.12 -0.59
C THR A 174 -13.96 8.05 0.44
N LYS A 175 -14.34 7.99 1.71
CA LYS A 175 -13.44 8.14 2.85
C LYS A 175 -12.54 6.91 2.84
N ARG A 176 -11.38 7.00 2.19
CA ARG A 176 -10.36 5.95 2.23
C ARG A 176 -10.08 5.66 3.69
N ARG A 177 -10.28 4.40 4.10
CA ARG A 177 -10.19 3.98 5.49
C ARG A 177 -8.79 3.41 5.69
N CYS A 178 -8.09 3.82 6.74
CA CYS A 178 -6.82 3.25 7.19
C CYS A 178 -6.96 2.96 8.68
N VAL A 179 -6.79 1.70 9.09
CA VAL A 179 -7.03 1.25 10.46
C VAL A 179 -5.84 0.42 10.92
N TRP A 180 -5.29 0.82 12.06
CA TRP A 180 -4.26 0.08 12.78
C TRP A 180 -4.88 -0.90 13.77
N ARG A 181 -4.27 -2.08 13.90
CA ARG A 181 -4.57 -3.10 14.90
C ARG A 181 -3.27 -3.76 15.33
N ASP A 182 -3.32 -4.47 16.44
CA ASP A 182 -2.26 -5.39 16.81
C ASP A 182 -2.67 -6.80 16.35
N ALA A 183 -1.77 -7.48 15.65
CA ALA A 183 -1.91 -8.88 15.30
C ALA A 183 -1.60 -9.73 16.54
N GLN A 184 -2.34 -10.83 16.72
CA GLN A 184 -1.98 -11.84 17.71
C GLN A 184 -1.00 -12.83 17.08
N TRP A 185 -0.15 -13.42 17.91
CA TRP A 185 0.72 -14.51 17.49
C TRP A 185 -0.06 -15.85 17.55
N PRO A 186 0.08 -16.77 16.58
CA PRO A 186 0.86 -16.65 15.35
C PRO A 186 0.19 -15.68 14.36
N TRP A 187 1.01 -14.99 13.56
CA TRP A 187 0.61 -13.89 12.68
C TRP A 187 -0.20 -14.37 11.45
N SER A 188 -1.35 -15.01 11.67
CA SER A 188 -2.31 -15.45 10.64
C SER A 188 -3.35 -14.38 10.29
#